data_AF-A0A5A7MJC7-F1
#
_entry.id   AF-A0A5A7MJC7-F1
#
_cell.length_a   1.000
_cell.length_b   1.000
_cell.length_c   1.000
_cell.angle_alpha   90.00
_cell.angle_beta   90.00
_cell.angle_gamma   90.00
#
_symmetry.space_group_name_H-M   'P 1'
#
loop_
_entity.id
_entity.type
_entity.pdbx_description
1 polymer ?
#
loop_
_entity_poly.entity_id
_entity_poly.type
_entity_poly.pdbx_seq_one_letter_code
_entity_poly.pdbx_strand_id
1 'polypeptide(L)'
;METIEFRGKHIDFQHFSGTVIDQRKHETVTVSSEVDPLRGVNVGGMHIPGEKITSEVNSHHDIWLRLDSGIEKSISLTNIDLKLRTGQSVTFITATNRATQKTVNCGVFNHNADQYKIIRYPAQINDNLKVHHIRFWGIILTIFIWTATLIITSSVWIAAIFTLIYIFTLCIPKIQRVRKRNKQIEEILDTYISNVRALKAYITS
;
A
#
# COMPACT_ATOMS: atom_id res chain seq x y z
N MET A 1 18.55 -3.75 13.22
CA MET A 1 17.09 -3.63 13.47
C MET A 1 16.86 -2.17 13.80
N GLU A 2 16.13 -1.45 12.95
CA GLU A 2 15.75 -0.06 13.25
C GLU A 2 14.27 -0.04 13.63
N THR A 3 14.00 0.48 14.82
CA THR A 3 12.65 0.60 15.36
C THR A 3 12.23 2.05 15.27
N ILE A 4 11.15 2.31 14.55
CA ILE A 4 10.49 3.63 14.57
C ILE A 4 9.32 3.54 15.54
N GLU A 5 9.36 4.36 16.57
CA GLU A 5 8.22 4.53 17.47
C GLU A 5 7.27 5.59 16.92
N PHE A 6 6.01 5.22 16.69
CA PHE A 6 5.03 6.15 16.14
C PHE A 6 3.67 6.04 16.82
N ARG A 7 3.34 7.04 17.65
CA ARG A 7 2.06 7.14 18.42
C ARG A 7 1.72 5.84 19.19
N GLY A 8 2.70 5.26 19.88
CA GLY A 8 2.54 4.01 20.63
C GLY A 8 2.41 2.74 19.77
N LYS A 9 2.64 2.85 18.45
CA LYS A 9 2.81 1.70 17.56
C LYS A 9 4.25 1.67 17.06
N HIS A 10 4.97 0.60 17.39
CA HIS A 10 6.34 0.41 16.93
C HIS A 10 6.31 -0.30 15.58
N ILE A 11 6.94 0.31 14.57
CA ILE A 11 7.19 -0.34 13.28
C ILE A 11 8.66 -0.72 13.25
N ASP A 12 8.92 -2.02 13.19
CA ASP A 12 10.26 -2.58 13.14
C ASP A 12 10.60 -2.88 11.69
N PHE A 13 11.64 -2.25 11.17
CA PHE A 13 12.19 -2.56 9.86
C PHE A 13 13.27 -3.64 10.01
N GLN A 14 13.08 -4.72 9.25
CA GLN A 14 13.96 -5.87 9.24
C GLN A 14 14.28 -6.21 7.79
N HIS A 15 15.54 -6.57 7.53
CA HIS A 15 15.94 -7.14 6.26
C HIS A 15 16.37 -8.59 6.48
N PHE A 16 16.23 -9.39 5.45
CA PHE A 16 16.80 -10.73 5.40
C PHE A 16 17.34 -11.01 4.01
N SER A 17 18.47 -11.70 3.97
CA SER A 17 19.19 -12.05 2.75
C SER A 17 19.14 -13.55 2.54
N GLY A 18 19.14 -13.96 1.28
CA GLY A 18 19.18 -15.36 0.92
C GLY A 18 19.29 -15.57 -0.58
N THR A 19 19.36 -16.84 -0.97
CA THR A 19 19.43 -17.26 -2.37
C THR A 19 18.07 -17.76 -2.82
N VAL A 20 17.62 -17.33 -4.01
CA VAL A 20 16.38 -17.83 -4.62
C VAL A 20 16.58 -19.29 -5.02
N ILE A 21 15.82 -20.19 -4.40
CA ILE A 21 15.88 -21.63 -4.71
C ILE A 21 14.82 -22.03 -5.72
N ASP A 22 13.64 -21.42 -5.67
CA ASP A 22 12.54 -21.68 -6.60
C ASP A 22 11.61 -20.47 -6.73
N GLN A 23 10.86 -20.40 -7.83
CA GLN A 23 9.86 -19.39 -8.06
C GLN A 23 8.69 -19.91 -8.91
N ARG A 24 7.47 -19.50 -8.56
CA ARG A 24 6.25 -19.86 -9.27
C ARG A 24 5.39 -18.62 -9.53
N LYS A 25 5.00 -18.41 -10.78
CA LYS A 25 4.04 -17.37 -11.18
C LYS A 25 2.71 -18.01 -11.57
N HIS A 26 1.61 -17.48 -11.09
CA HIS A 26 0.26 -17.91 -11.46
C HIS A 26 -0.70 -16.72 -11.48
N GLU A 27 -1.83 -16.86 -12.17
CA GLU A 27 -2.84 -15.81 -12.27
C GLU A 27 -4.18 -16.34 -11.78
N THR A 28 -4.90 -15.50 -11.04
CA THR A 28 -6.24 -15.78 -10.53
C THR A 28 -7.19 -14.79 -11.19
N VAL A 29 -8.20 -15.28 -11.90
CA VAL A 29 -9.23 -14.45 -12.53
C VAL A 29 -10.51 -14.57 -11.72
N THR A 30 -10.99 -13.46 -11.17
CA THR A 30 -12.28 -13.37 -10.50
C THR A 30 -13.28 -12.72 -11.43
N VAL A 31 -14.37 -13.42 -11.73
CA VAL A 31 -15.48 -12.90 -12.54
C VAL A 31 -16.69 -12.71 -11.64
N SER A 32 -17.21 -11.49 -11.58
CA SER A 32 -18.47 -11.18 -10.91
C SER A 32 -19.48 -10.63 -11.92
N SER A 33 -20.72 -11.11 -11.83
CA SER A 33 -21.85 -10.53 -12.54
C SER A 33 -22.77 -9.85 -11.53
N GLU A 34 -23.07 -8.58 -11.76
CA GLU A 34 -24.04 -7.82 -10.99
C GLU A 34 -25.17 -7.38 -11.92
N VAL A 35 -26.40 -7.48 -11.45
CA VAL A 35 -27.55 -6.95 -12.19
C VAL A 35 -27.49 -5.41 -12.13
N ASP A 36 -27.35 -4.78 -13.29
CA ASP A 36 -27.31 -3.32 -13.44
C ASP A 36 -28.66 -2.82 -13.96
N PRO A 37 -29.48 -2.20 -13.08
CA PRO A 37 -30.79 -1.67 -13.46
C PRO A 37 -30.70 -0.54 -14.50
N LEU A 38 -29.53 0.02 -14.79
CA LEU A 38 -29.35 1.08 -15.78
C LEU A 38 -28.98 0.55 -17.17
N ARG A 39 -28.57 -0.71 -17.31
CA ARG A 39 -28.10 -1.31 -18.57
C ARG A 39 -29.12 -2.21 -19.26
N GLY A 40 -30.39 -2.09 -18.89
CA GLY A 40 -31.48 -2.92 -19.37
C GLY A 40 -32.09 -2.52 -20.71
N VAL A 41 -32.89 -3.41 -21.27
CA VAL A 41 -33.69 -3.16 -22.49
C VAL A 41 -35.16 -3.05 -22.10
N ASN A 42 -35.85 -2.07 -22.68
CA ASN A 42 -37.30 -1.95 -22.56
C ASN A 42 -37.98 -2.81 -23.63
N VAL A 43 -38.76 -3.79 -23.21
CA VAL A 43 -39.57 -4.63 -24.11
C VAL A 43 -41.03 -4.54 -23.67
N GLY A 44 -41.89 -4.01 -24.53
CA GLY A 44 -43.34 -3.93 -24.26
C GLY A 44 -43.72 -3.11 -23.02
N GLY A 45 -42.96 -2.07 -22.68
CA GLY A 45 -43.22 -1.20 -21.52
C GLY A 45 -42.65 -1.71 -20.18
N MET A 46 -41.98 -2.87 -20.17
CA MET A 46 -41.28 -3.39 -19.00
C MET A 46 -39.76 -3.31 -19.20
N HIS A 47 -39.06 -2.75 -18.20
CA HIS A 47 -37.61 -2.64 -18.21
C HIS A 47 -36.99 -3.91 -17.65
N ILE A 48 -36.20 -4.62 -18.46
CA ILE A 48 -35.47 -5.82 -18.04
C ILE A 48 -34.02 -5.38 -17.75
N PRO A 49 -33.55 -5.40 -16.49
CA PRO A 49 -32.19 -5.02 -16.11
C PRO A 49 -31.14 -5.82 -16.89
N GLY A 50 -30.05 -5.16 -17.28
CA GLY A 50 -28.92 -5.83 -17.94
C GLY A 50 -27.92 -6.36 -16.91
N GLU A 51 -27.08 -7.31 -17.30
CA GLU A 51 -25.96 -7.73 -16.48
C GLU A 51 -24.73 -6.85 -16.71
N LYS A 52 -24.09 -6.42 -15.63
CA LYS A 52 -22.76 -5.84 -15.62
C LYS A 52 -21.77 -6.91 -15.18
N ILE A 53 -21.01 -7.40 -16.15
CA ILE A 53 -19.92 -8.33 -15.90
C ILE A 53 -18.66 -7.52 -15.60
N THR A 54 -18.04 -7.78 -14.46
CA THR A 54 -16.73 -7.26 -14.10
C THR A 54 -15.76 -8.42 -13.90
N SER A 55 -14.59 -8.32 -14.53
CA SER A 55 -13.51 -9.29 -14.38
C SER A 55 -12.29 -8.63 -13.78
N GLU A 56 -11.73 -9.21 -12.72
CA GLU A 56 -10.48 -8.79 -12.10
C GLU A 56 -9.43 -9.90 -12.26
N VAL A 57 -8.27 -9.55 -12.80
CA VAL A 57 -7.14 -10.49 -12.96
C VAL A 57 -6.07 -10.13 -11.94
N ASN A 58 -5.75 -11.08 -11.06
CA ASN A 58 -4.71 -10.96 -10.05
C ASN A 58 -3.53 -11.87 -10.39
N SER A 59 -2.34 -11.29 -10.58
CA SER A 59 -1.11 -12.04 -10.76
C SER A 59 -0.48 -12.34 -9.40
N HIS A 60 -0.06 -13.58 -9.17
CA HIS A 60 0.63 -14.03 -7.97
C HIS A 60 2.03 -14.52 -8.33
N HIS A 61 2.99 -14.21 -7.47
CA HIS A 61 4.37 -14.61 -7.60
C HIS A 61 4.90 -15.12 -6.27
N ASP A 62 5.05 -16.44 -6.19
CA ASP A 62 5.58 -17.15 -5.03
C ASP A 62 7.08 -17.39 -5.23
N ILE A 63 7.88 -17.02 -4.24
CA ILE A 63 9.34 -17.09 -4.29
C ILE A 63 9.80 -17.85 -3.05
N TRP A 64 10.63 -18.86 -3.27
CA TRP A 64 11.28 -19.61 -2.20
C TRP A 64 12.72 -19.18 -2.07
N LEU A 65 13.11 -18.85 -0.85
CA LEU A 65 14.44 -18.37 -0.51
C LEU A 65 15.07 -19.32 0.50
N ARG A 66 16.34 -19.64 0.30
CA ARG A 66 17.19 -20.19 1.35
C ARG A 66 17.97 -19.04 1.98
N LEU A 67 17.66 -18.75 3.24
CA LEU A 67 18.33 -17.71 4.01
C LEU A 67 19.78 -18.10 4.30
N ASP A 68 20.61 -17.12 4.61
CA ASP A 68 22.02 -17.36 5.00
C ASP A 68 22.13 -18.21 6.27
N SER A 69 21.07 -18.23 7.09
CA SER A 69 20.94 -19.12 8.26
C SER A 69 20.64 -20.59 7.90
N GLY A 70 20.48 -20.92 6.61
CA GLY A 70 20.10 -22.24 6.12
C GLY A 70 18.59 -22.53 6.17
N ILE A 71 17.77 -21.63 6.73
CA ILE A 71 16.32 -21.78 6.81
C ILE A 71 15.66 -21.41 5.48
N GLU A 72 14.67 -22.19 5.06
CA GLU A 72 13.87 -21.87 3.87
C GLU A 72 12.67 -20.99 4.23
N LYS A 73 12.42 -19.97 3.40
CA LYS A 73 11.34 -19.00 3.59
C LYS A 73 10.62 -18.76 2.28
N SER A 74 9.30 -18.89 2.30
CA SER A 74 8.45 -18.55 1.16
C SER A 74 7.94 -17.10 1.27
N ILE A 75 7.84 -16.45 0.12
CA ILE A 75 7.28 -15.11 -0.03
C ILE A 75 6.28 -15.13 -1.18
N SER A 76 5.03 -14.78 -0.89
CA SER A 76 4.02 -14.56 -1.92
C SER A 76 3.83 -13.07 -2.16
N LEU A 77 3.92 -12.64 -3.41
CA LEU A 77 3.66 -11.29 -3.87
C LEU A 77 2.45 -11.31 -4.82
N THR A 78 1.60 -10.28 -4.74
CA THR A 78 0.41 -10.14 -5.59
C THR A 78 0.53 -8.86 -6.40
N ASN A 79 0.21 -8.93 -7.69
CA ASN A 79 0.24 -7.86 -8.68
C ASN A 79 1.60 -7.14 -8.78
N ILE A 80 2.68 -7.88 -8.54
CA ILE A 80 4.06 -7.36 -8.60
C ILE A 80 4.87 -8.29 -9.48
N ASP A 81 5.20 -7.83 -10.69
CA ASP A 81 6.15 -8.56 -11.53
C ASP A 81 7.56 -8.33 -11.00
N LEU A 82 8.18 -9.39 -10.49
CA LEU A 82 9.57 -9.35 -10.06
C LEU A 82 10.39 -10.25 -10.98
N LYS A 83 11.50 -9.70 -11.49
CA LYS A 83 12.44 -10.43 -12.36
C LYS A 83 13.55 -11.00 -11.49
N LEU A 84 13.29 -12.16 -10.89
CA LEU A 84 14.31 -12.97 -10.23
C LEU A 84 14.56 -14.25 -11.03
N ARG A 85 15.73 -14.83 -10.83
CA ARG A 85 16.08 -16.18 -11.30
C ARG A 85 16.58 -16.99 -10.12
N THR A 86 16.39 -18.30 -10.19
CA THR A 86 16.98 -19.24 -9.23
C THR A 86 18.50 -19.10 -9.22
N GLY A 87 19.10 -19.24 -8.05
CA GLY A 87 20.52 -19.02 -7.79
C GLY A 87 20.94 -17.56 -7.56
N GLN A 88 20.04 -16.59 -7.72
CA GLN A 88 20.36 -15.19 -7.42
C GLN A 88 20.29 -14.90 -5.92
N SER A 89 21.24 -14.13 -5.42
CA SER A 89 21.24 -13.59 -4.06
C SER A 89 20.39 -12.32 -4.01
N VAL A 90 19.50 -12.26 -3.04
CA VAL A 90 18.53 -11.18 -2.88
C VAL A 90 18.38 -10.80 -1.41
N THR A 91 18.15 -9.51 -1.15
CA THR A 91 17.77 -9.01 0.17
C THR A 91 16.37 -8.43 0.13
N PHE A 92 15.49 -8.94 0.97
CA PHE A 92 14.15 -8.39 1.16
C PHE A 92 14.14 -7.45 2.37
N ILE A 93 13.43 -6.34 2.21
CA ILE A 93 13.17 -5.38 3.27
C ILE A 93 11.71 -5.53 3.68
N THR A 94 11.48 -5.73 4.97
CA THR A 94 10.16 -5.91 5.57
C THR A 94 9.91 -4.91 6.69
N ALA A 95 8.66 -4.53 6.85
CA ALA A 95 8.18 -3.72 7.96
C ALA A 95 7.19 -4.54 8.77
N THR A 96 7.40 -4.63 10.07
CA THR A 96 6.53 -5.34 11.00
C THR A 96 5.93 -4.35 11.97
N ASN A 97 4.60 -4.31 12.09
CA ASN A 97 3.94 -3.54 13.12
C ASN A 97 3.85 -4.37 14.40
N ARG A 98 4.61 -4.00 15.43
CA ARG A 98 4.72 -4.72 16.71
C ARG A 98 3.40 -4.88 17.45
N ALA A 99 2.48 -3.92 17.30
CA ALA A 99 1.17 -3.96 17.96
C ALA A 99 0.22 -4.99 17.32
N THR A 100 0.38 -5.29 16.04
CA THR A 100 -0.51 -6.21 15.29
C THR A 100 0.18 -7.49 14.84
N GLN A 101 1.51 -7.58 15.03
CA GLN A 101 2.38 -8.61 14.49
C GLN A 101 2.24 -8.81 12.97
N LYS A 102 1.69 -7.81 12.26
CA LYS A 102 1.53 -7.86 10.82
C LYS A 102 2.82 -7.40 10.15
N THR A 103 3.37 -8.28 9.32
CA THR A 103 4.56 -8.00 8.50
C THR A 103 4.18 -7.75 7.05
N VAL A 104 4.82 -6.77 6.43
CA VAL A 104 4.66 -6.45 5.02
C VAL A 104 6.02 -6.34 4.33
N ASN A 105 6.11 -6.85 3.11
CA ASN A 105 7.28 -6.67 2.25
C ASN A 105 7.24 -5.25 1.65
N CYS A 106 8.34 -4.51 1.81
CA CYS A 106 8.47 -3.12 1.39
C CYS A 106 9.26 -3.01 0.09
N GLY A 107 10.37 -3.75 -0.02
CA GLY A 107 11.26 -3.72 -1.18
C GLY A 107 12.14 -4.96 -1.26
N VAL A 108 12.78 -5.11 -2.40
CA VAL A 108 13.74 -6.19 -2.67
C VAL A 108 14.91 -5.63 -3.45
N PHE A 109 16.11 -6.07 -3.07
CA PHE A 109 17.35 -5.79 -3.78
C PHE A 109 17.88 -7.09 -4.37
N ASN A 110 18.13 -7.10 -5.68
CA ASN A 110 18.78 -8.20 -6.37
C ASN A 110 20.27 -7.90 -6.48
N HIS A 111 21.10 -8.64 -5.74
CA HIS A 111 22.55 -8.42 -5.72
C HIS A 111 23.21 -8.78 -7.04
N ASN A 112 22.69 -9.79 -7.76
CA ASN A 112 23.24 -10.23 -9.04
C ASN A 112 22.94 -9.24 -10.17
N ALA A 113 21.73 -8.68 -10.20
CA ALA A 113 21.32 -7.73 -11.24
C ALA A 113 21.63 -6.26 -10.88
N ASP A 114 22.06 -6.00 -9.64
CA ASP A 114 22.22 -4.66 -9.07
C ASP A 114 20.95 -3.80 -9.15
N GLN A 115 19.79 -4.45 -9.01
CA GLN A 115 18.49 -3.82 -9.19
C GLN A 115 17.71 -3.81 -7.89
N TYR A 116 17.30 -2.61 -7.49
CA TYR A 116 16.33 -2.41 -6.43
C TYR A 116 14.92 -2.31 -7.01
N LYS A 117 13.96 -3.00 -6.40
CA LYS A 117 12.55 -2.87 -6.74
C LYS A 117 11.71 -2.63 -5.48
N ILE A 118 10.93 -1.56 -5.53
CA ILE A 118 9.93 -1.26 -4.52
C ILE A 118 8.76 -2.24 -4.70
N ILE A 119 8.44 -2.98 -3.65
CA ILE A 119 7.33 -3.94 -3.63
C ILE A 119 6.04 -3.22 -3.24
N ARG A 120 6.11 -2.33 -2.24
CA ARG A 120 4.97 -1.53 -1.79
C ARG A 120 5.39 -0.11 -1.50
N TYR A 121 4.58 0.84 -1.94
CA TYR A 121 4.80 2.26 -1.65
C TYR A 121 4.50 2.57 -0.17
N PRO A 122 5.13 3.59 0.42
CA PRO A 122 4.92 4.00 1.82
C PRO A 122 3.46 4.17 2.22
N ALA A 123 2.62 4.70 1.32
CA ALA A 123 1.17 4.84 1.56
C ALA A 123 0.49 3.47 1.71
N GLN A 124 0.82 2.50 0.86
CA GLN A 124 0.29 1.14 0.93
C GLN A 124 0.82 0.38 2.14
N ILE A 125 2.06 0.64 2.57
CA ILE A 125 2.63 0.08 3.81
C ILE A 125 1.84 0.60 5.01
N ASN A 126 1.57 1.89 5.06
CA ASN A 126 0.82 2.54 6.14
C ASN A 126 -0.64 2.03 6.22
N ASP A 127 -1.30 1.86 5.06
CA ASP A 127 -2.65 1.31 4.98
C ASP A 127 -2.68 -0.17 5.37
N ASN A 128 -1.76 -0.99 4.83
CA ASN A 128 -1.69 -2.42 5.14
C ASN A 128 -1.35 -2.69 6.61
N LEU A 129 -0.47 -1.89 7.21
CA LEU A 129 -0.11 -1.98 8.62
C LEU A 129 -1.18 -1.35 9.54
N LYS A 130 -2.29 -0.84 8.98
CA LYS A 130 -3.37 -0.15 9.72
C LYS A 130 -2.82 0.95 10.65
N VAL A 131 -1.75 1.62 10.24
CA VAL A 131 -1.11 2.68 11.01
C VAL A 131 -1.88 3.99 10.83
N HIS A 132 -2.60 4.14 9.71
CA HIS A 132 -3.59 5.20 9.56
C HIS A 132 -4.77 4.74 8.70
N HIS A 133 -5.97 4.70 9.29
CA HIS A 133 -7.17 4.80 8.48
C HIS A 133 -7.35 6.29 8.14
N ILE A 134 -7.28 6.64 6.86
CA ILE A 134 -7.93 7.88 6.39
C ILE A 134 -9.42 7.61 6.54
N ARG A 135 -9.92 7.81 7.76
CA ARG A 135 -11.33 7.65 8.08
C ARG A 135 -12.04 8.75 7.27
N PHE A 136 -12.85 8.34 6.29
CA PHE A 136 -13.72 9.21 5.47
C PHE A 136 -14.67 10.09 6.30
N TRP A 137 -14.70 9.91 7.61
CA TRP A 137 -15.27 10.83 8.60
C TRP A 137 -14.98 12.31 8.32
N GLY A 138 -13.80 12.68 7.82
CA GLY A 138 -13.53 14.08 7.47
C GLY A 138 -14.45 14.61 6.37
N ILE A 139 -14.72 13.81 5.34
CA ILE A 139 -15.61 14.17 4.22
C ILE A 139 -17.07 14.19 4.70
N ILE A 140 -17.48 13.19 5.47
CA ILE A 140 -18.82 13.11 6.05
C ILE A 140 -19.09 14.33 6.94
N LEU A 141 -18.12 14.73 7.77
CA LEU A 141 -18.26 15.86 8.67
C LEU A 141 -18.23 17.19 7.93
N THR A 142 -17.51 17.29 6.80
CA THR A 142 -17.55 18.46 5.92
C THR A 142 -18.92 18.62 5.28
N ILE A 143 -19.51 17.52 4.77
CA ILE A 143 -20.86 17.51 4.21
C ILE A 143 -21.88 17.91 5.30
N PHE A 144 -21.75 17.38 6.51
CA PHE A 144 -22.63 17.70 7.63
C PHE A 144 -22.55 19.17 8.06
N ILE A 145 -21.33 19.73 8.18
CA ILE A 145 -21.16 21.17 8.49
C ILE A 145 -21.76 22.02 7.38
N TRP A 146 -21.54 21.66 6.11
CA TRP A 146 -22.07 22.41 4.99
C TRP A 146 -23.61 22.42 4.99
N THR A 147 -24.24 21.24 5.11
CA THR A 147 -25.71 21.13 5.14
C THR A 147 -26.31 21.82 6.36
N ALA A 148 -25.73 21.67 7.55
CA ALA A 148 -26.20 22.34 8.76
C ALA A 148 -26.11 23.87 8.65
N THR A 149 -25.00 24.39 8.11
CA THR A 149 -24.82 25.84 7.94
C THR A 149 -25.80 26.41 6.91
N LEU A 150 -26.08 25.65 5.85
CA LEU A 150 -27.03 26.04 4.80
C LEU A 150 -28.46 26.07 5.33
N ILE A 151 -28.87 25.10 6.15
CA ILE A 151 -30.20 25.09 6.79
C ILE A 151 -30.39 26.30 7.72
N ILE A 152 -29.38 26.64 8.53
CA ILE A 152 -29.49 27.73 9.52
C ILE A 152 -29.47 29.10 8.86
N THR A 153 -28.59 29.31 7.88
CA THR A 153 -28.32 30.65 7.32
C THR A 153 -29.04 30.91 6.01
N SER A 154 -29.55 29.87 5.35
CA SER A 154 -30.11 29.91 3.98
C SER A 154 -29.18 30.56 2.94
N SER A 155 -27.89 30.69 3.27
CA SER A 155 -26.89 31.39 2.45
C SER A 155 -25.77 30.44 2.06
N VAL A 156 -25.65 30.21 0.75
CA VAL A 156 -24.60 29.37 0.17
C VAL A 156 -23.21 29.96 0.40
N TRP A 157 -23.09 31.30 0.40
CA TRP A 157 -21.82 32.00 0.61
C TRP A 157 -21.28 31.82 2.02
N ILE A 158 -22.16 31.88 3.04
CA ILE A 158 -21.77 31.68 4.44
C ILE A 158 -21.35 30.22 4.65
N ALA A 159 -22.14 29.25 4.14
CA ALA A 159 -21.78 27.84 4.21
C ALA A 159 -20.43 27.53 3.53
N ALA A 160 -20.14 28.15 2.39
CA ALA A 160 -18.88 28.00 1.69
C ALA A 160 -17.69 28.47 2.56
N ILE A 161 -17.77 29.65 3.17
CA ILE A 161 -16.71 30.20 4.04
C ILE A 161 -16.41 29.27 5.21
N PHE A 162 -17.44 28.77 5.91
CA PHE A 162 -17.27 27.87 7.05
C PHE A 162 -16.63 26.53 6.65
N THR A 163 -17.02 25.95 5.52
CA THR A 163 -16.36 24.74 5.02
C THR A 163 -14.90 24.97 4.64
N LEU A 164 -14.58 26.14 4.07
CA LEU A 164 -13.21 26.49 3.69
C LEU A 164 -12.32 26.63 4.94
N ILE A 165 -12.81 27.30 5.98
CA ILE A 165 -12.14 27.41 7.28
C ILE A 165 -11.93 26.02 7.91
N TYR A 166 -12.95 25.16 7.87
CA TYR A 166 -12.85 23.79 8.37
C TYR A 166 -11.78 22.97 7.64
N ILE A 167 -11.74 23.03 6.31
CA ILE A 167 -10.73 22.34 5.49
C ILE A 167 -9.33 22.86 5.85
N PHE A 168 -9.17 24.18 5.98
CA PHE A 168 -7.88 24.80 6.26
C PHE A 168 -7.34 24.42 7.65
N THR A 169 -8.20 24.40 8.65
CA THR A 169 -7.82 24.14 10.05
C THR A 169 -7.62 22.66 10.38
N LEU A 170 -8.37 21.75 9.74
CA LEU A 170 -8.36 20.33 10.12
C LEU A 170 -7.83 19.39 9.04
N CYS A 171 -8.16 19.63 7.77
CA CYS A 171 -7.75 18.74 6.68
C CYS A 171 -6.30 18.99 6.26
N ILE A 172 -5.89 20.25 6.04
CA ILE A 172 -4.53 20.60 5.62
C ILE A 172 -3.46 20.06 6.59
N PRO A 173 -3.50 20.32 7.90
CA PRO A 173 -2.48 19.80 8.81
C PRO A 173 -2.47 18.28 8.91
N LYS A 174 -3.62 17.62 8.73
CA LYS A 174 -3.70 16.15 8.69
C LYS A 174 -3.04 15.59 7.43
N ILE A 175 -3.27 16.21 6.27
CA ILE A 175 -2.63 15.85 4.99
C ILE A 175 -1.12 16.07 5.07
N GLN A 176 -0.67 17.22 5.58
CA GLN A 176 0.74 17.51 5.75
C GLN A 176 1.44 16.49 6.66
N ARG A 177 0.79 16.08 7.76
CA ARG A 177 1.30 15.01 8.64
C ARG A 177 1.39 13.66 7.93
N VAL A 178 0.43 13.29 7.08
CA VAL A 178 0.54 12.07 6.23
C VAL A 178 1.75 12.18 5.30
N ARG A 179 1.89 13.32 4.60
CA ARG A 179 3.00 13.53 3.66
C ARG A 179 4.36 13.46 4.35
N LYS A 180 4.53 14.12 5.51
CA LYS A 180 5.78 14.08 6.28
C LYS A 180 6.15 12.64 6.68
N ARG A 181 5.16 11.82 7.06
CA ARG A 181 5.37 10.40 7.37
C ARG A 181 5.80 9.57 6.17
N ASN A 182 5.15 9.75 5.03
CA ASN A 182 5.53 9.04 3.81
C ASN A 182 6.98 9.37 3.43
N LYS A 183 7.39 10.63 3.58
CA LYS A 183 8.78 11.04 3.38
C LYS A 183 9.76 10.37 4.34
N GLN A 184 9.42 10.24 5.63
CA GLN A 184 10.30 9.55 6.59
C GLN A 184 10.49 8.07 6.26
N ILE A 185 9.41 7.40 5.84
CA ILE A 185 9.49 5.99 5.41
C ILE A 185 10.36 5.87 4.15
N GLU A 186 10.18 6.79 3.19
CA GLU A 186 10.97 6.87 1.97
C GLU A 186 12.47 7.08 2.28
N GLU A 187 12.81 8.03 3.14
CA GLU A 187 14.19 8.32 3.55
C GLU A 187 14.87 7.13 4.23
N ILE A 188 14.14 6.37 5.04
CA ILE A 188 14.67 5.15 5.67
C ILE A 188 14.87 4.04 4.63
N LEU A 189 13.91 3.87 3.72
CA LEU A 189 14.07 2.94 2.59
C LEU A 189 15.30 3.30 1.75
N ASP A 190 15.50 4.58 1.44
CA ASP A 190 16.65 5.07 0.69
C ASP A 190 17.96 4.84 1.43
N THR A 191 18.00 5.08 2.74
CA THR A 191 19.15 4.79 3.60
C THR A 191 19.49 3.30 3.61
N TYR A 192 18.48 2.43 3.68
CA TYR A 192 18.69 1.00 3.58
C TYR A 192 19.24 0.58 2.21
N ILE A 193 18.73 1.16 1.13
CA ILE A 193 19.21 0.90 -0.22
C ILE A 193 20.67 1.33 -0.37
N SER A 194 21.03 2.52 0.13
CA SER A 194 22.41 3.01 0.06
C SER A 194 23.36 2.14 0.87
N ASN A 195 22.95 1.70 2.06
CA ASN A 195 23.76 0.84 2.92
C ASN A 195 23.99 -0.54 2.29
N VAL A 196 22.96 -1.13 1.68
CA VAL A 196 23.09 -2.40 0.95
C VAL A 196 24.03 -2.27 -0.25
N ARG A 197 23.93 -1.17 -1.00
CA ARG A 197 24.85 -0.90 -2.12
C ARG A 197 26.29 -0.70 -1.65
N ALA A 198 26.50 0.01 -0.54
CA ALA A 198 27.83 0.24 0.04
C ALA A 198 28.47 -1.06 0.57
N LEU A 199 27.68 -1.92 1.22
CA LEU A 199 28.14 -3.24 1.68
C LEU A 199 28.64 -4.12 0.53
N LYS A 200 27.96 -4.09 -0.61
CA LYS A 200 28.40 -4.81 -1.81
C LYS A 200 29.72 -4.26 -2.35
N ALA A 201 29.88 -2.93 -2.41
CA ALA A 201 31.11 -2.30 -2.88
C ALA A 201 32.34 -2.74 -2.07
N TYR A 202 32.19 -2.88 -0.75
CA TYR A 202 33.24 -3.35 0.16
C TYR A 202 33.59 -4.84 0.01
N ILE A 203 32.63 -5.69 -0.39
CA ILE A 203 32.87 -7.13 -0.60
C ILE A 203 33.52 -7.39 -1.98
N THR A 204 33.33 -6.49 -2.95
CA THR A 204 33.91 -6.60 -4.30
C THR A 204 35.26 -5.90 -4.48
N SER A 205 35.75 -5.15 -3.49
CA SER A 205 37.08 -4.52 -3.47
C SER A 205 38.12 -5.38 -2.78
#